data_AF-A0A544YMH4-F1
#
_entry.id   AF-A0A544YMH4-F1
#
_cell.length_a   1.000
_cell.length_b   1.000
_cell.length_c   1.000
_cell.angle_alpha   90.00
_cell.angle_beta   90.00
_cell.angle_gamma   90.00
#
_symmetry.space_group_name_H-M   'P 1'
#
loop_
_entity.id
_entity.type
_entity.pdbx_description
1 polymer ?
#
loop_
_entity_poly.entity_id
_entity_poly.type
_entity_poly.pdbx_seq_one_letter_code
_entity_poly.pdbx_strand_id
1 'polypeptide(L)'
;MELTEEQHRLWRRWVLTVFLPSARQMRDAIVDHGDLFIEDQIPHVVLDFCAHIASYEVTAAEWAAGEEGKILVNHPGEEFVAYVRESYKSLKDAQAEVLLSTASIQKTNTQLATAAGDSGLDTPPPTRASP
;
A
#
# COMPACT_ATOMS: atom_id res chain seq x y z
N MET A 1 -35.35 7.89 10.92
CA MET A 1 -34.95 9.16 11.57
C MET A 1 -34.51 10.07 10.45
N GLU A 2 -35.31 11.08 10.12
CA GLU A 2 -34.92 12.08 9.11
C GLU A 2 -33.91 13.05 9.73
N LEU A 3 -32.89 13.43 8.97
CA LEU A 3 -31.88 14.39 9.40
C LEU A 3 -32.46 15.81 9.31
N THR A 4 -32.06 16.69 10.21
CA THR A 4 -32.40 18.12 10.12
C THR A 4 -31.64 18.79 8.99
N GLU A 5 -32.14 19.94 8.51
CA GLU A 5 -31.44 20.75 7.50
C GLU A 5 -30.01 21.11 7.90
N GLU A 6 -29.80 21.42 9.18
CA GLU A 6 -28.46 21.70 9.70
C GLU A 6 -27.57 20.45 9.66
N GLN A 7 -28.11 19.27 9.96
CA GLN A 7 -27.38 18.02 9.85
C GLN A 7 -27.03 17.69 8.40
N HIS A 8 -27.95 17.88 7.45
CA HIS A 8 -27.67 17.76 6.02
C HIS A 8 -26.56 18.71 5.57
N ARG A 9 -26.62 19.98 6.00
CA ARG A 9 -25.62 20.99 5.66
C ARG A 9 -24.23 20.65 6.21
N LEU A 10 -24.15 20.21 7.47
CA LEU A 10 -22.90 19.76 8.09
C LEU A 10 -22.34 18.51 7.42
N TRP A 11 -23.20 17.55 7.09
CA TRP A 11 -22.82 16.35 6.38
C TRP A 11 -22.28 16.67 4.97
N ARG A 12 -22.99 17.48 4.16
CA ARG A 12 -22.51 17.92 2.84
C ARG A 12 -21.16 18.62 2.94
N ARG A 13 -20.98 19.50 3.94
CA ARG A 13 -19.70 20.15 4.19
C ARG A 13 -18.60 19.12 4.44
N TRP A 14 -18.82 18.18 5.36
CA TRP A 14 -17.85 17.12 5.64
C TRP A 14 -17.52 16.29 4.39
N VAL A 15 -18.54 15.95 3.59
CA VAL A 15 -18.35 15.21 2.34
C VAL A 15 -17.41 15.97 1.41
N LEU A 16 -17.69 17.25 1.17
CA LEU A 16 -16.93 18.06 0.22
C LEU A 16 -15.53 18.43 0.72
N THR A 17 -15.33 18.63 2.01
CA THR A 17 -14.06 19.13 2.55
C THR A 17 -13.12 18.04 3.04
N VAL A 18 -13.63 16.86 3.41
CA VAL A 18 -12.83 15.79 4.03
C VAL A 18 -12.94 14.48 3.26
N PHE A 19 -14.15 13.95 3.13
CA PHE A 19 -14.36 12.61 2.57
C PHE A 19 -13.96 12.53 1.10
N LEU A 20 -14.56 13.35 0.23
CA LEU A 20 -14.36 13.24 -1.21
C LEU A 20 -12.92 13.52 -1.63
N PRO A 21 -12.20 14.53 -1.07
CA PRO A 21 -10.78 14.69 -1.33
C PRO A 21 -9.94 13.46 -0.96
N SER A 22 -10.18 12.87 0.21
CA SER A 22 -9.45 11.68 0.67
C SER A 22 -9.76 10.46 -0.19
N ALA A 23 -11.04 10.27 -0.53
CA ALA A 23 -11.50 9.15 -1.33
C ALA A 23 -11.04 9.22 -2.79
N ARG A 24 -10.93 10.44 -3.36
CA ARG A 24 -10.29 10.66 -4.67
C ARG A 24 -8.83 10.24 -4.64
N GLN A 25 -8.08 10.65 -3.63
CA GLN A 25 -6.67 10.23 -3.49
C GLN A 25 -6.53 8.71 -3.46
N MET A 26 -7.42 8.00 -2.76
CA MET A 26 -7.43 6.55 -2.74
C MET A 26 -7.75 5.95 -4.12
N ARG A 27 -8.79 6.46 -4.80
CA ARG A 27 -9.16 6.02 -6.14
C ARG A 27 -8.03 6.25 -7.14
N ASP A 28 -7.42 7.43 -7.11
CA ASP A 28 -6.36 7.81 -8.03
C ASP A 28 -5.13 6.91 -7.81
N ALA A 29 -4.77 6.61 -6.55
CA ALA A 29 -3.72 5.62 -6.26
C ALA A 29 -4.04 4.21 -6.80
N ILE A 30 -5.31 3.77 -6.77
CA ILE A 30 -5.72 2.48 -7.34
C ILE A 30 -5.56 2.48 -8.86
N VAL A 31 -5.99 3.57 -9.54
CA VAL A 31 -5.97 3.66 -11.00
C VAL A 31 -4.54 3.85 -11.53
N ASP A 32 -3.75 4.71 -10.88
CA ASP A 32 -2.39 5.05 -11.30
C ASP A 32 -1.39 3.92 -11.01
N HIS A 33 -1.72 3.01 -10.10
CA HIS A 33 -0.87 1.90 -9.68
C HIS A 33 -1.57 0.55 -9.83
N GLY A 34 -2.42 0.41 -10.85
CA GLY A 34 -3.12 -0.83 -11.16
C GLY A 34 -2.20 -2.02 -11.45
N ASP A 35 -0.93 -1.75 -11.81
CA ASP A 35 0.12 -2.75 -12.02
C ASP A 35 0.69 -3.35 -10.72
N LEU A 36 0.42 -2.74 -9.57
CA LEU A 36 0.90 -3.22 -8.26
C LEU A 36 -0.04 -4.22 -7.58
N PHE A 37 -1.17 -4.56 -8.20
CA PHE A 37 -2.07 -5.59 -7.69
C PHE A 37 -1.42 -6.97 -7.74
N ILE A 38 -1.69 -7.78 -6.72
CA ILE A 38 -1.15 -9.15 -6.61
C ILE A 38 -1.87 -10.07 -7.59
N GLU A 39 -3.15 -9.80 -7.81
CA GLU A 39 -4.03 -10.52 -8.72
C GLU A 39 -3.82 -10.09 -10.20
N ASP A 40 -4.15 -10.98 -11.14
CA ASP A 40 -4.02 -10.72 -12.59
C ASP A 40 -4.91 -9.58 -13.09
N GLN A 41 -5.96 -9.23 -12.34
CA GLN A 41 -6.92 -8.18 -12.64
C GLN A 41 -7.31 -7.46 -11.35
N ILE A 42 -7.67 -6.18 -11.47
CA ILE A 42 -8.18 -5.39 -10.34
C ILE A 42 -9.43 -6.07 -9.77
N PRO A 43 -9.47 -6.39 -8.46
CA PRO A 43 -10.61 -7.07 -7.85
C PRO A 43 -11.90 -6.26 -7.94
N HIS A 44 -13.04 -6.94 -8.14
CA HIS A 44 -14.35 -6.30 -8.27
C HIS A 44 -14.70 -5.40 -7.09
N VAL A 45 -14.38 -5.82 -5.86
CA VAL A 45 -14.62 -5.01 -4.64
C VAL A 45 -13.89 -3.65 -4.67
N VAL A 46 -12.74 -3.59 -5.34
CA VAL A 46 -11.97 -2.36 -5.55
C VAL A 46 -12.60 -1.50 -6.64
N LEU A 47 -13.07 -2.11 -7.73
CA LEU A 47 -13.80 -1.42 -8.79
C LEU A 47 -15.11 -0.82 -8.26
N ASP A 48 -15.83 -1.53 -7.39
CA ASP A 48 -17.05 -1.04 -6.73
C ASP A 48 -16.77 0.17 -5.84
N PHE A 49 -15.63 0.18 -5.14
CA PHE A 49 -15.17 1.36 -4.42
C PHE A 49 -14.91 2.54 -5.38
N CYS A 50 -14.20 2.32 -6.49
CA CYS A 50 -13.97 3.37 -7.48
C CYS A 50 -15.29 3.92 -8.06
N ALA A 51 -16.26 3.06 -8.36
CA ALA A 51 -17.58 3.44 -8.84
C ALA A 51 -18.37 4.24 -7.78
N HIS A 52 -18.27 3.84 -6.51
CA HIS A 52 -18.84 4.58 -5.39
C HIS A 52 -18.29 6.01 -5.32
N ILE A 53 -16.96 6.18 -5.44
CA ILE A 53 -16.34 7.51 -5.41
C ILE A 53 -16.75 8.34 -6.62
N ALA A 54 -16.76 7.75 -7.82
CA ALA A 54 -17.24 8.43 -9.03
C ALA A 54 -18.70 8.91 -8.88
N SER A 55 -19.57 8.15 -8.21
CA SER A 55 -20.94 8.58 -7.94
C SER A 55 -21.01 9.82 -7.04
N TYR A 56 -20.12 9.94 -6.04
CA TYR A 56 -20.03 11.14 -5.20
C TYR A 56 -19.54 12.37 -5.96
N GLU A 57 -18.77 12.21 -7.04
CA GLU A 57 -18.35 13.34 -7.86
C GLU A 57 -19.54 13.95 -8.61
N VAL A 58 -20.46 13.10 -9.09
CA VAL A 58 -21.73 13.55 -9.67
C VAL A 58 -22.56 14.28 -8.61
N THR A 59 -22.74 13.67 -7.44
CA THR A 59 -23.45 14.29 -6.31
C THR A 59 -22.85 15.64 -5.90
N ALA A 60 -21.52 15.77 -5.90
CA ALA A 60 -20.84 17.02 -5.58
C ALA A 60 -21.08 18.10 -6.65
N ALA A 61 -21.16 17.71 -7.93
CA ALA A 61 -21.50 18.62 -9.01
C ALA A 61 -22.95 19.11 -8.92
N GLU A 62 -23.90 18.21 -8.64
CA GLU A 62 -25.31 18.54 -8.39
C GLU A 62 -25.45 19.55 -7.24
N TRP A 63 -24.76 19.32 -6.11
CA TRP A 63 -24.77 20.28 -4.99
C TRP A 63 -24.17 21.64 -5.37
N ALA A 64 -23.14 21.68 -6.21
CA ALA A 64 -22.56 22.93 -6.69
C ALA A 64 -23.53 23.70 -7.62
N ALA A 65 -24.41 22.99 -8.32
CA ALA A 65 -25.50 23.58 -9.11
C ALA A 65 -26.72 23.99 -8.26
N GLY A 66 -26.72 23.70 -6.96
CA GLY A 66 -27.85 23.95 -6.06
C GLY A 66 -28.95 22.89 -6.14
N GLU A 67 -28.67 21.75 -6.76
CA GLU A 67 -29.59 20.62 -6.91
C GLU A 67 -29.51 19.66 -5.71
N GLU A 68 -30.55 18.85 -5.53
CA GLU A 68 -30.52 17.75 -4.57
C GLU A 68 -29.71 16.58 -5.14
N GLY A 69 -28.51 16.38 -4.62
CA GLY A 69 -27.67 15.28 -5.07
C GLY A 69 -28.02 13.94 -4.43
N LYS A 70 -27.91 12.85 -5.20
CA LYS A 70 -28.18 11.48 -4.73
C LYS A 70 -26.98 10.56 -4.94
N ILE A 71 -26.66 9.78 -3.90
CA ILE A 71 -25.66 8.72 -3.99
C ILE A 71 -26.25 7.57 -4.82
N LEU A 72 -25.62 7.27 -5.95
CA LEU A 72 -26.11 6.27 -6.91
C LEU A 72 -25.54 4.88 -6.69
N VAL A 73 -24.29 4.81 -6.22
CA VAL A 73 -23.57 3.56 -5.99
C VAL A 73 -23.24 3.48 -4.50
N ASN A 74 -23.58 2.35 -3.87
CA ASN A 74 -23.27 2.14 -2.45
C ASN A 74 -21.81 1.75 -2.27
N HIS A 75 -21.23 2.11 -1.12
CA HIS A 75 -19.90 1.65 -0.77
C HIS A 75 -19.90 0.12 -0.64
N PRO A 76 -18.86 -0.60 -1.09
CA PRO A 76 -18.71 -2.05 -0.93
C PRO A 76 -18.57 -2.54 0.55
N GLY A 77 -18.80 -1.65 1.52
CA GLY A 77 -18.80 -1.94 2.95
C GLY A 77 -17.59 -2.73 3.46
N GLU A 78 -17.88 -3.73 4.29
CA GLU A 78 -16.89 -4.56 5.00
C GLU A 78 -16.02 -5.39 4.06
N GLU A 79 -16.53 -5.79 2.89
CA GLU A 79 -15.77 -6.61 1.93
C GLU A 79 -14.53 -5.86 1.45
N PHE A 80 -14.66 -4.57 1.15
CA PHE A 80 -13.52 -3.73 0.76
C PHE A 80 -12.51 -3.55 1.89
N VAL A 81 -13.01 -3.35 3.12
CA VAL A 81 -12.17 -3.18 4.30
C VAL A 81 -11.40 -4.48 4.61
N ALA A 82 -12.05 -5.63 4.48
CA ALA A 82 -11.43 -6.94 4.63
C ALA A 82 -10.34 -7.15 3.58
N TYR A 83 -10.65 -6.91 2.30
CA TYR A 83 -9.68 -7.01 1.20
C TYR A 83 -8.43 -6.18 1.46
N VAL A 84 -8.59 -4.87 1.74
CA VAL A 84 -7.44 -3.97 1.99
C VAL A 84 -6.61 -4.45 3.18
N ARG A 85 -7.26 -4.89 4.26
CA ARG A 85 -6.58 -5.36 5.47
C ARG A 85 -5.76 -6.63 5.21
N GLU A 86 -6.36 -7.61 4.52
CA GLU A 86 -5.72 -8.88 4.20
C GLU A 86 -4.56 -8.70 3.23
N SER A 87 -4.74 -7.92 2.16
CA SER A 87 -3.69 -7.61 1.19
C SER A 87 -2.54 -6.85 1.84
N TYR A 88 -2.83 -5.85 2.70
CA TYR A 88 -1.78 -5.13 3.44
C TYR A 88 -1.01 -6.06 4.38
N LYS A 89 -1.72 -6.95 5.09
CA LYS A 89 -1.08 -7.94 5.97
C LYS A 89 -0.15 -8.86 5.16
N SER A 90 -0.64 -9.43 4.06
CA SER A 90 0.15 -10.30 3.18
C SER A 90 1.40 -9.60 2.67
N LEU A 91 1.27 -8.35 2.21
CA LEU A 91 2.40 -7.53 1.75
C LEU A 91 3.43 -7.29 2.86
N LYS A 92 2.98 -6.98 4.08
CA LYS A 92 3.87 -6.74 5.23
C LYS A 92 4.59 -8.01 5.68
N ASP A 93 3.92 -9.15 5.63
CA ASP A 93 4.51 -10.45 5.95
C ASP A 93 5.59 -10.80 4.90
N ALA A 94 5.29 -10.67 3.61
CA ALA A 94 6.27 -10.87 2.53
C ALA A 94 7.46 -9.90 2.62
N GLN A 95 7.22 -8.63 2.97
CA GLN A 95 8.28 -7.65 3.20
C GLN A 95 9.22 -8.09 4.34
N ALA A 96 8.68 -8.63 5.43
CA ALA A 96 9.49 -9.09 6.56
C ALA A 96 10.42 -10.26 6.14
N GLU A 97 9.94 -11.20 5.33
CA GLU A 97 10.74 -12.32 4.82
C GLU A 97 11.91 -11.85 3.95
N VAL A 98 11.68 -10.88 3.06
CA VAL A 98 12.73 -10.30 2.23
C VAL A 98 13.79 -9.59 3.06
N LEU A 99 13.38 -8.85 4.10
CA LEU A 99 14.32 -8.16 4.99
C LEU A 99 15.17 -9.15 5.81
N LEU A 100 14.57 -10.23 6.31
CA LEU A 100 15.27 -11.26 7.07
C LEU A 100 16.28 -12.04 6.22
N SER A 101 15.89 -12.40 5.00
CA SER A 101 16.78 -13.10 4.04
C SER A 101 17.95 -12.20 3.62
N THR A 102 17.69 -10.92 3.34
CA THR A 102 18.74 -9.95 2.98
C THR A 102 19.75 -9.77 4.13
N ALA A 103 19.27 -9.63 5.37
CA ALA A 103 20.14 -9.53 6.55
C ALA A 103 20.99 -10.80 6.76
N SER A 104 20.41 -11.97 6.48
CA SER A 104 21.11 -13.26 6.56
C SER A 104 22.22 -13.36 5.52
N ILE A 105 21.94 -12.98 4.27
CA ILE A 105 22.91 -12.95 3.17
C ILE A 105 24.07 -12.01 3.48
N GLN A 106 23.79 -10.81 4.01
CA GLN A 106 24.84 -9.86 4.41
C GLN A 106 25.73 -10.43 5.51
N LYS A 107 25.15 -11.13 6.50
CA LYS A 107 25.90 -11.77 7.58
C LYS A 107 26.81 -12.89 7.07
N THR A 108 26.31 -13.74 6.18
CA THR A 108 27.08 -14.84 5.57
C THR A 108 28.23 -14.29 4.72
N ASN A 109 27.99 -13.27 3.89
CA ASN A 109 29.04 -12.65 3.07
C ASN A 109 30.12 -11.97 3.93
N THR A 110 29.74 -11.36 5.04
CA THR A 110 30.69 -10.75 5.98
C THR A 110 31.56 -11.81 6.65
N GLN A 111 30.98 -12.94 7.08
CA GLN A 111 31.73 -14.05 7.67
C GLN A 111 32.70 -14.71 6.68
N LEU A 112 32.28 -14.89 5.42
CA LEU A 112 33.13 -15.43 4.36
C LEU A 112 34.30 -14.49 4.04
N ALA A 113 34.08 -13.18 3.99
CA ALA A 113 35.13 -12.19 3.78
C ALA A 113 36.16 -12.17 4.92
N THR A 114 35.72 -12.32 6.18
CA THR A 114 36.64 -12.42 7.33
C THR A 114 37.44 -13.72 7.32
N ALA A 115 36.85 -14.85 6.93
CA ALA A 115 37.55 -16.14 6.86
C ALA A 115 38.60 -16.19 5.73
N ALA A 116 38.34 -15.51 4.61
CA ALA A 116 39.29 -15.38 3.49
C ALA A 116 40.47 -14.42 3.80
N GLY A 117 40.28 -13.46 4.70
CA GLY A 117 41.34 -12.56 5.16
C GLY A 117 42.36 -13.20 6.11
N ASP A 118 41.99 -14.31 6.77
CA ASP A 118 42.82 -15.01 7.77
C ASP A 118 43.67 -16.14 7.17
N SER A 119 43.55 -16.40 5.85
CA SER A 119 44.28 -17.48 5.15
C SER A 119 45.59 -17.03 4.49
N GLY A 120 46.07 -15.82 4.79
CA GLY A 120 47.29 -15.24 4.23
C GLY A 120 48.59 -15.76 4.84
N LEU A 121 49.15 -16.82 4.25
CA LEU A 121 50.58 -17.16 4.12
C LEU A 121 51.45 -17.13 5.40
N ASP A 122 51.41 -18.23 6.16
CA ASP A 122 52.57 -18.69 6.94
C ASP A 122 53.55 -19.38 5.98
N THR A 123 54.36 -18.59 5.27
CA THR A 123 55.50 -19.14 4.52
C THR A 123 56.63 -19.47 5.50
N PRO A 124 57.07 -20.73 5.61
CA PRO A 124 58.13 -21.10 6.53
C PRO A 124 59.45 -20.42 6.14
N PRO A 125 60.30 -20.04 7.11
CA PRO A 125 61.52 -19.31 6.83
C PRO A 125 62.51 -20.20 6.08
N PRO A 126 63.30 -19.65 5.14
CA PRO A 126 64.25 -20.44 4.37
C PRO A 126 65.38 -20.93 5.29
N THR A 127 65.52 -22.25 5.39
CA THR A 127 66.65 -22.90 6.04
C THR A 127 67.91 -22.67 5.21
N ARG A 128 68.83 -21.83 5.68
CA ARG A 128 70.15 -21.67 5.06
C ARG A 128 71.16 -22.57 5.77
N ALA A 129 71.58 -23.62 5.07
CA ALA A 129 72.71 -24.46 5.45
C ALA A 129 74.03 -23.68 5.29
N SER A 130 74.90 -23.74 6.31
CA SER A 130 76.32 -23.40 6.22
C SER A 130 77.08 -24.48 5.43
N PRO A 131 78.13 -24.13 4.67
CA PRO A 131 79.45 -23.87 5.24
C PRO A 131 80.13 -22.57 4.78
#